data_AF-A0A1Q2TXM6-F1
#
_entry.id   AF-A0A1Q2TXM6-F1
#
_cell.length_a   1.000
_cell.length_b   1.000
_cell.length_c   1.000
_cell.angle_alpha   90.00
_cell.angle_beta   90.00
_cell.angle_gamma   90.00
#
_symmetry.space_group_name_H-M   'P 1'
#
loop_
_entity.id
_entity.type
_entity.pdbx_description
1 polymer ?
#
loop_
_entity_poly.entity_id
_entity_poly.type
_entity_poly.pdbx_seq_one_letter_code
_entity_poly.pdbx_strand_id
1 'polypeptide(L)'
;MANTSSQIVKILIRYFSLLSVISTMKNATIVSITASAFTAIALTGCTLTLDAEKLETEISQGLTDQTGLVATDITCPEDQAIEAGNVFACEATLEGGQTLPIQVTQNDDEGNVNWNADEGLNNLRGLISAEALETQIAQGIVEQLGIETTIDCGGPYRVLLTGESFECTATANDGNGESATVQVTAEDDEGNVAWSLN
;
A
#
# COMPACT_ATOMS: atom_id res chain seq x y z
N MET A 1 17.96 29.54 2.78
CA MET A 1 17.94 30.07 1.39
C MET A 1 19.26 29.69 0.70
N ALA A 2 19.22 28.57 -0.01
CA ALA A 2 20.19 27.96 -0.94
C ALA A 2 19.45 26.67 -1.38
N ASN A 3 19.38 26.20 -2.62
CA ASN A 3 20.21 26.35 -3.80
C ASN A 3 19.40 25.80 -4.99
N THR A 4 18.65 26.64 -5.71
CA THR A 4 17.87 26.23 -6.89
C THR A 4 18.59 26.54 -8.21
N SER A 5 19.81 27.10 -8.14
CA SER A 5 20.53 27.64 -9.31
C SER A 5 21.45 26.62 -10.01
N SER A 6 21.73 25.46 -9.39
CA SER A 6 22.73 24.51 -9.91
C SER A 6 22.21 23.57 -11.01
N GLN A 7 20.90 23.28 -11.04
CA GLN A 7 20.35 22.26 -11.94
C GLN A 7 20.05 22.79 -13.36
N ILE A 8 19.71 24.07 -13.49
CA ILE A 8 19.40 24.70 -14.79
C ILE A 8 20.66 24.82 -15.67
N VAL A 9 21.83 25.06 -15.06
CA VAL A 9 23.11 25.18 -15.79
C VAL A 9 23.56 23.84 -16.40
N LYS A 10 23.27 22.71 -15.74
CA LYS A 10 23.66 21.38 -16.24
C LYS A 10 22.84 20.93 -17.45
N ILE A 11 21.59 21.37 -17.56
CA ILE A 11 20.69 21.02 -18.67
C ILE A 11 21.09 21.76 -19.96
N LEU A 12 21.52 23.02 -19.86
CA LEU A 12 21.92 23.82 -21.02
C LEU A 12 23.26 23.39 -21.64
N ILE A 13 24.18 22.81 -20.86
CA ILE A 13 25.49 22.36 -21.35
C ILE A 13 25.38 21.08 -22.19
N ARG A 14 24.43 20.18 -21.89
CA ARG A 14 24.25 18.96 -22.69
C ARG A 14 23.60 19.22 -24.05
N TYR A 15 22.82 20.29 -24.19
CA TYR A 15 22.17 20.65 -25.45
C TYR A 15 23.15 21.24 -26.49
N PHE A 16 24.27 21.81 -26.03
CA PHE A 16 25.25 22.47 -26.90
C PHE A 16 26.19 21.50 -27.66
N SER A 17 26.13 20.19 -27.36
CA SER A 17 27.01 19.17 -27.94
C SER A 17 26.48 18.49 -29.20
N LEU A 18 25.26 18.80 -29.65
CA LEU A 18 24.56 18.05 -30.71
C LEU A 18 24.36 18.83 -32.04
N LEU A 19 24.96 20.01 -32.20
CA LEU A 19 24.72 20.89 -33.36
C LEU A 19 25.83 20.96 -34.43
N SER A 20 26.85 20.08 -34.39
CA SER A 20 28.01 20.19 -35.29
C SER A 20 28.11 19.19 -36.46
N VAL A 21 27.04 18.44 -36.81
CA VAL A 21 27.11 17.47 -37.92
C VAL A 21 26.00 17.65 -38.96
N ILE A 22 25.84 18.85 -39.52
CA ILE A 22 25.14 19.01 -40.81
C ILE A 22 25.84 20.12 -41.62
N SER A 23 26.88 19.78 -42.37
CA SER A 23 27.28 20.57 -43.53
C SER A 23 27.99 19.72 -44.59
N THR A 24 27.47 19.87 -45.81
CA THR A 24 28.15 19.69 -47.11
C THR A 24 28.58 18.29 -47.55
N MET A 25 27.71 17.62 -48.31
CA MET A 25 28.14 16.88 -49.51
C MET A 25 27.11 17.08 -50.63
N LYS A 26 27.39 18.03 -51.54
CA LYS A 26 26.76 18.14 -52.86
C LYS A 26 27.61 17.37 -53.87
N ASN A 27 26.95 16.46 -54.59
CA ASN A 27 27.23 15.94 -55.93
C ASN A 27 28.65 15.41 -56.27
N ALA A 28 28.75 14.11 -56.59
CA ALA A 28 28.84 13.63 -57.98
C ALA A 28 29.23 12.12 -58.08
N THR A 29 28.63 11.45 -59.07
CA THR A 29 29.11 10.23 -59.77
C THR A 29 28.74 8.83 -59.24
N ILE A 30 27.62 8.30 -59.77
CA ILE A 30 27.44 7.00 -60.45
C ILE A 30 28.45 5.88 -60.13
N VAL A 31 28.01 4.78 -59.49
CA VAL A 31 28.34 3.36 -59.85
C VAL A 31 27.19 2.43 -59.41
N SER A 32 26.92 1.45 -60.25
CA SER A 32 25.75 0.58 -60.41
C SER A 32 25.68 -0.67 -59.51
N ILE A 33 24.44 -1.13 -59.28
CA ILE A 33 23.93 -2.54 -59.16
C ILE A 33 24.61 -3.48 -58.15
N THR A 34 23.87 -3.85 -57.08
CA THR A 34 23.58 -5.27 -56.74
C THR A 34 22.34 -5.36 -55.82
N ALA A 35 21.53 -6.37 -56.09
CA ALA A 35 20.27 -6.69 -55.43
C ALA A 35 20.46 -7.32 -54.04
N SER A 36 19.38 -7.27 -53.25
CA SER A 36 18.84 -8.37 -52.40
C SER A 36 18.70 -8.07 -50.90
N ALA A 37 17.47 -8.33 -50.43
CA ALA A 37 17.04 -8.61 -49.06
C ALA A 37 17.04 -7.45 -48.03
N PHE A 38 15.98 -6.64 -48.06
CA PHE A 38 15.46 -5.99 -46.85
C PHE A 38 14.82 -7.08 -45.98
N THR A 39 15.62 -7.72 -45.13
CA THR A 39 15.10 -8.57 -44.05
C THR A 39 14.52 -7.63 -42.99
N ALA A 40 13.20 -7.45 -43.02
CA ALA A 40 12.48 -6.82 -41.92
C ALA A 40 12.63 -7.72 -40.68
N ILE A 41 13.54 -7.33 -39.78
CA ILE A 41 13.61 -7.92 -38.44
C ILE A 41 12.37 -7.41 -37.71
N ALA A 42 11.34 -8.24 -37.66
CA ALA A 42 10.23 -8.05 -36.74
C ALA A 42 10.80 -8.25 -35.32
N LEU A 43 11.13 -7.15 -34.65
CA LEU A 43 11.36 -7.15 -33.21
C LEU A 43 10.01 -7.45 -32.57
N THR A 44 9.73 -8.72 -32.29
CA THR A 44 8.73 -9.10 -31.29
C THR A 44 9.24 -8.54 -29.97
N GLY A 45 8.81 -7.33 -29.62
CA GLY A 45 9.08 -6.76 -28.31
C GLY A 45 8.43 -7.66 -27.28
N CYS A 46 9.23 -8.42 -26.54
CA CYS A 46 8.77 -9.00 -25.29
C CYS A 46 8.52 -7.82 -24.36
N THR A 47 7.25 -7.47 -24.15
CA THR A 47 6.88 -6.48 -23.15
C THR A 47 7.22 -7.06 -21.78
N LEU A 48 8.01 -6.33 -20.99
CA LEU A 48 8.34 -6.71 -19.63
C LEU A 48 7.11 -6.41 -18.75
N THR A 49 6.63 -7.43 -18.03
CA THR A 49 5.45 -7.34 -17.16
C THR A 49 5.84 -7.57 -15.70
N LEU A 50 5.05 -6.98 -14.79
CA LEU A 50 5.19 -7.17 -13.36
C LEU A 50 4.77 -8.58 -12.94
N ASP A 51 5.47 -9.16 -11.96
CA ASP A 51 5.13 -10.44 -11.35
C ASP A 51 4.00 -10.25 -10.32
N ALA A 52 2.76 -10.56 -10.73
CA ALA A 52 1.58 -10.37 -9.91
C ALA A 52 1.58 -11.28 -8.67
N GLU A 53 1.95 -12.55 -8.80
CA GLU A 53 1.95 -13.51 -7.67
C GLU A 53 2.92 -13.08 -6.57
N LYS A 54 4.10 -12.59 -6.97
CA LYS A 54 5.07 -12.04 -6.02
C LYS A 54 4.52 -10.80 -5.31
N LEU A 55 3.87 -9.90 -6.05
CA LEU A 55 3.28 -8.68 -5.51
C LEU A 55 2.15 -9.00 -4.52
N GLU A 56 1.25 -9.91 -4.88
CA GLU A 56 0.14 -10.36 -4.02
C GLU A 56 0.66 -10.92 -2.70
N THR A 57 1.72 -11.72 -2.75
CA THR A 57 2.38 -12.27 -1.56
C THR A 57 2.99 -11.17 -0.69
N GLU A 58 3.67 -10.19 -1.30
CA GLU A 58 4.27 -9.05 -0.60
C GLU A 58 3.20 -8.20 0.09
N ILE A 59 2.12 -7.87 -0.63
CA ILE A 59 1.01 -7.09 -0.09
C ILE A 59 0.33 -7.86 1.05
N SER A 60 0.12 -9.17 0.93
CA SER A 60 -0.52 -9.98 1.98
C SER A 60 0.26 -9.96 3.28
N GLN A 61 1.58 -10.17 3.20
CA GLN A 61 2.47 -10.11 4.36
C GLN A 61 2.49 -8.71 4.95
N GLY A 62 2.72 -7.70 4.11
CA GLY A 62 2.81 -6.32 4.58
C GLY A 62 1.51 -5.79 5.15
N LEU A 63 0.34 -6.19 4.62
CA LEU A 63 -0.97 -5.83 5.19
C LEU A 63 -1.11 -6.41 6.59
N THR A 64 -0.77 -7.69 6.76
CA THR A 64 -0.81 -8.36 8.06
C THR A 64 0.14 -7.70 9.06
N ASP A 65 1.38 -7.41 8.65
CA ASP A 65 2.39 -6.79 9.50
C ASP A 65 2.02 -5.37 9.93
N GLN A 66 1.42 -4.59 9.02
CA GLN A 66 1.07 -3.19 9.29
C GLN A 66 -0.24 -3.03 10.05
N THR A 67 -1.22 -3.90 9.78
CA THR A 67 -2.60 -3.70 10.25
C THR A 67 -3.12 -4.82 11.15
N GLY A 68 -2.44 -5.96 11.20
CA GLY A 68 -2.95 -7.18 11.83
C GLY A 68 -4.11 -7.84 11.07
N LEU A 69 -4.62 -7.23 10.00
CA LEU A 69 -5.69 -7.80 9.19
C LEU A 69 -5.13 -8.88 8.26
N VAL A 70 -5.77 -10.03 8.27
CA VAL A 70 -5.40 -11.18 7.44
C VAL A 70 -6.28 -11.18 6.19
N ALA A 71 -5.64 -11.11 5.03
CA ALA A 71 -6.28 -11.37 3.76
C ALA A 71 -6.32 -12.88 3.48
N THR A 72 -7.51 -13.38 3.12
CA THR A 72 -7.72 -14.75 2.63
C THR A 72 -7.32 -14.91 1.16
N ASP A 73 -7.37 -13.82 0.40
CA ASP A 73 -6.98 -13.75 -1.01
C ASP A 73 -6.53 -12.32 -1.34
N ILE A 74 -5.59 -12.18 -2.27
CA ILE A 74 -5.25 -10.90 -2.89
C ILE A 74 -5.17 -11.14 -4.39
N THR A 75 -5.94 -10.35 -5.16
CA THR A 75 -5.96 -10.39 -6.61
C THR A 75 -5.41 -9.08 -7.16
N CYS A 76 -4.30 -9.14 -7.87
CA CYS A 76 -3.76 -8.03 -8.65
C CYS A 76 -4.09 -8.20 -10.14
N PRO A 77 -4.32 -7.11 -10.89
CA PRO A 77 -4.47 -7.18 -12.34
C PRO A 77 -3.24 -7.84 -13.00
N GLU A 78 -3.47 -8.80 -13.91
CA GLU A 78 -2.39 -9.43 -14.68
C GLU A 78 -1.80 -8.46 -15.72
N ASP A 79 -0.65 -8.85 -16.28
CA ASP A 79 0.01 -8.20 -17.41
C ASP A 79 0.24 -6.68 -17.26
N GLN A 80 0.45 -6.21 -16.03
CA GLN A 80 0.82 -4.82 -15.80
C GLN A 80 2.19 -4.56 -16.44
N ALA A 81 2.20 -3.70 -17.46
CA ALA A 81 3.43 -3.25 -18.06
C ALA A 81 4.29 -2.57 -17.00
N ILE A 82 5.60 -2.87 -17.03
CA ILE A 82 6.55 -2.17 -16.17
C ILE A 82 6.74 -0.76 -16.72
N GLU A 83 6.11 0.22 -16.07
CA GLU A 83 6.09 1.61 -16.48
C GLU A 83 6.13 2.50 -15.24
N ALA A 84 7.17 3.32 -15.15
CA ALA A 84 7.33 4.27 -14.05
C ALA A 84 6.14 5.22 -13.94
N GLY A 85 5.56 5.31 -12.76
CA GLY A 85 4.37 6.12 -12.46
C GLY A 85 3.05 5.45 -12.81
N ASN A 86 3.04 4.22 -13.31
CA ASN A 86 1.81 3.46 -13.49
C ASN A 86 1.15 3.18 -12.13
N VAL A 87 -0.17 3.35 -12.06
CA VAL A 87 -0.97 3.16 -10.85
C VAL A 87 -2.12 2.21 -11.16
N PHE A 88 -2.26 1.17 -10.35
CA PHE A 88 -3.34 0.20 -10.44
C PHE A 88 -3.80 -0.19 -9.03
N ALA A 89 -4.87 -0.96 -8.93
CA ALA A 89 -5.40 -1.44 -7.65
C ALA A 89 -5.39 -2.96 -7.62
N CYS A 90 -4.86 -3.53 -6.54
CA CYS A 90 -5.13 -4.92 -6.16
C CYS A 90 -6.33 -4.95 -5.22
N GLU A 91 -7.01 -6.08 -5.15
CA GLU A 91 -8.16 -6.30 -4.27
C GLU A 91 -7.81 -7.38 -3.26
N ALA A 92 -7.84 -7.05 -1.96
CA ALA A 92 -7.66 -8.01 -0.88
C ALA A 92 -9.01 -8.44 -0.31
N THR A 93 -9.25 -9.74 -0.19
CA THR A 93 -10.44 -10.28 0.48
C THR A 93 -10.09 -10.65 1.91
N LEU A 94 -10.64 -9.94 2.89
CA LEU A 94 -10.41 -10.19 4.31
C LEU A 94 -11.23 -11.38 4.83
N GLU A 95 -10.84 -11.88 6.00
CA GLU A 95 -11.72 -12.77 6.78
C GLU A 95 -13.08 -12.10 7.01
N GLY A 96 -14.17 -12.83 6.77
CA GLY A 96 -15.55 -12.28 6.75
C GLY A 96 -16.02 -11.80 5.38
N GLY A 97 -15.16 -11.83 4.36
CA GLY A 97 -15.53 -11.62 2.95
C GLY A 97 -15.62 -10.16 2.50
N GLN A 98 -15.19 -9.21 3.34
CA GLN A 98 -15.06 -7.81 2.92
C GLN A 98 -13.86 -7.64 1.99
N THR A 99 -14.02 -6.81 0.96
CA THR A 99 -12.97 -6.49 0.00
C THR A 99 -12.33 -5.15 0.31
N LEU A 100 -11.01 -5.11 0.24
CA LEU A 100 -10.17 -3.96 0.53
C LEU A 100 -9.38 -3.59 -0.73
N PRO A 101 -9.66 -2.46 -1.39
CA PRO A 101 -8.84 -1.99 -2.50
C PRO A 101 -7.48 -1.49 -1.98
N ILE A 102 -6.40 -1.94 -2.63
CA ILE A 102 -5.02 -1.58 -2.31
C ILE A 102 -4.42 -0.91 -3.53
N GLN A 103 -4.05 0.36 -3.39
CA GLN A 103 -3.45 1.12 -4.48
C GLN A 103 -1.97 0.75 -4.60
N VAL A 104 -1.50 0.44 -5.80
CA VAL A 104 -0.11 0.13 -6.13
C VAL A 104 0.40 1.15 -7.13
N THR A 105 1.58 1.71 -6.86
CA THR A 105 2.29 2.66 -7.73
C THR A 105 3.65 2.09 -8.11
N GLN A 106 3.92 1.97 -9.40
CA GLN A 106 5.24 1.58 -9.88
C GLN A 106 6.19 2.78 -9.83
N ASN A 107 7.31 2.64 -9.14
CA ASN A 107 8.24 3.76 -8.92
C ASN A 107 9.28 3.90 -10.04
N ASP A 108 9.51 2.83 -10.80
CA ASP A 108 10.53 2.75 -11.83
C ASP A 108 10.15 1.80 -12.97
N ASP A 109 11.05 1.67 -13.93
CA ASP A 109 11.02 0.75 -15.05
C ASP A 109 11.71 -0.61 -14.74
N GLU A 110 11.98 -0.90 -13.47
CA GLU A 110 12.61 -2.14 -12.99
C GLU A 110 11.62 -3.07 -12.26
N GLY A 111 10.38 -2.62 -12.06
CA GLY A 111 9.31 -3.39 -11.42
C GLY A 111 9.24 -3.20 -9.90
N ASN A 112 9.87 -2.17 -9.34
CA ASN A 112 9.69 -1.83 -7.94
C ASN A 112 8.40 -1.03 -7.75
N VAL A 113 7.63 -1.38 -6.72
CA VAL A 113 6.36 -0.74 -6.44
C VAL A 113 6.30 -0.22 -5.01
N ASN A 114 5.40 0.73 -4.77
CA ASN A 114 4.93 1.12 -3.45
C ASN A 114 3.41 0.90 -3.41
N TRP A 115 2.87 0.51 -2.27
CA TRP A 115 1.43 0.29 -2.14
C TRP A 115 0.88 0.94 -0.87
N ASN A 116 -0.43 1.18 -0.85
CA ASN A 116 -1.15 1.83 0.23
C ASN A 116 -2.57 1.25 0.34
N ALA A 117 -3.00 0.97 1.58
CA ALA A 117 -4.33 0.44 1.89
C ALA A 117 -5.25 1.42 2.62
N ASP A 118 -4.79 2.64 2.94
CA ASP A 118 -5.49 3.61 3.79
C ASP A 118 -6.88 3.95 3.24
N GLU A 119 -6.98 4.22 1.94
CA GLU A 119 -8.27 4.50 1.30
C GLU A 119 -9.23 3.32 1.41
N GLY A 120 -8.73 2.10 1.26
CA GLY A 120 -9.54 0.90 1.44
C GLY A 120 -9.97 0.72 2.90
N LEU A 121 -9.06 0.93 3.86
CA LEU A 121 -9.33 0.76 5.29
C LEU A 121 -10.43 1.70 5.75
N ASN A 122 -10.42 2.95 5.28
CA ASN A 122 -11.45 3.95 5.58
C ASN A 122 -12.86 3.57 5.06
N ASN A 123 -12.96 2.59 4.16
CA ASN A 123 -14.23 2.09 3.61
C ASN A 123 -14.66 0.74 4.18
N LEU A 124 -13.84 0.13 5.05
CA LEU A 124 -14.20 -1.12 5.70
C LEU A 124 -15.31 -0.89 6.73
N ARG A 125 -16.28 -1.79 6.74
CA ARG A 125 -17.36 -1.78 7.72
C ARG A 125 -16.90 -2.48 8.98
N GLY A 126 -17.26 -1.92 10.13
CA GLY A 126 -16.91 -2.47 11.44
C GLY A 126 -15.41 -2.42 11.74
N LEU A 127 -14.65 -1.55 11.08
CA LEU A 127 -13.23 -1.38 11.38
C LEU A 127 -13.08 -0.66 12.71
N ILE A 128 -12.38 -1.31 13.64
CA ILE A 128 -12.09 -0.80 14.97
C ILE A 128 -10.57 -0.62 15.09
N SER A 129 -10.15 0.57 15.52
CA SER A 129 -8.78 0.84 15.93
C SER A 129 -8.61 0.45 17.40
N ALA A 130 -7.70 -0.48 17.68
CA ALA A 130 -7.41 -0.92 19.03
C ALA A 130 -6.89 0.25 19.89
N GLU A 131 -5.99 1.09 19.37
CA GLU A 131 -5.46 2.25 20.10
C GLU A 131 -6.57 3.22 20.56
N ALA A 132 -7.49 3.55 19.66
CA ALA A 132 -8.60 4.45 19.97
C ALA A 132 -9.55 3.82 21.01
N LEU A 133 -9.85 2.53 20.85
CA LEU A 133 -10.72 1.79 21.75
C LEU A 133 -10.10 1.61 23.15
N GLU A 134 -8.83 1.19 23.21
CA GLU A 134 -8.08 1.03 24.46
C GLU A 134 -8.03 2.34 25.24
N THR A 135 -7.80 3.46 24.55
CA THR A 135 -7.84 4.79 25.15
C THR A 135 -9.22 5.12 25.72
N GLN A 136 -10.29 4.84 24.98
CA GLN A 136 -11.67 5.08 25.42
C GLN A 136 -12.02 4.24 26.66
N ILE A 137 -11.69 2.94 26.64
CA ILE A 137 -11.95 2.03 27.75
C ILE A 137 -11.16 2.45 28.98
N ALA A 138 -9.85 2.73 28.85
CA ALA A 138 -9.01 3.17 29.96
C ALA A 138 -9.57 4.43 30.63
N GLN A 139 -9.99 5.42 29.84
CA GLN A 139 -10.62 6.65 30.35
C GLN A 139 -11.92 6.34 31.09
N GLY A 140 -12.80 5.51 30.51
CA GLY A 140 -14.04 5.13 31.16
C GLY A 140 -13.84 4.39 32.49
N ILE A 141 -12.81 3.55 32.59
CA ILE A 141 -12.46 2.86 33.85
C ILE A 141 -11.94 3.86 34.90
N VAL A 142 -11.09 4.81 34.50
CA VAL A 142 -10.63 5.89 35.40
C VAL A 142 -11.81 6.73 35.90
N GLU A 143 -12.76 7.08 35.04
CA GLU A 143 -13.94 7.88 35.42
C GLU A 143 -14.89 7.14 36.35
N GLN A 144 -15.09 5.83 36.14
CA GLN A 144 -16.01 5.03 36.93
C GLN A 144 -15.42 4.57 38.26
N LEU A 145 -14.14 4.19 38.28
CA LEU A 145 -13.51 3.51 39.41
C LEU A 145 -12.32 4.28 40.01
N GLY A 146 -11.79 5.29 39.31
CA GLY A 146 -10.60 6.03 39.76
C GLY A 146 -9.30 5.23 39.63
N ILE A 147 -9.28 4.19 38.79
CA ILE A 147 -8.15 3.27 38.63
C ILE A 147 -7.55 3.46 37.23
N GLU A 148 -6.24 3.73 37.18
CA GLU A 148 -5.50 3.74 35.93
C GLU A 148 -5.22 2.30 35.46
N THR A 149 -5.51 2.04 34.19
CA THR A 149 -5.34 0.72 33.58
C THR A 149 -4.62 0.82 32.25
N THR A 150 -3.91 -0.25 31.90
CA THR A 150 -3.43 -0.50 30.54
C THR A 150 -4.38 -1.51 29.91
N ILE A 151 -4.94 -1.18 28.74
CA ILE A 151 -5.87 -2.05 28.00
C ILE A 151 -5.11 -2.70 26.84
N ASP A 152 -5.32 -4.00 26.65
CA ASP A 152 -4.81 -4.78 25.52
C ASP A 152 -5.99 -5.45 24.79
N CYS A 153 -6.28 -4.97 23.58
CA CYS A 153 -7.30 -5.49 22.68
C CYS A 153 -6.71 -6.34 21.53
N GLY A 154 -5.40 -6.60 21.53
CA GLY A 154 -4.69 -7.37 20.52
C GLY A 154 -4.11 -6.52 19.38
N GLY A 155 -4.34 -6.97 18.13
CA GLY A 155 -3.79 -6.31 16.93
C GLY A 155 -4.30 -4.87 16.74
N PRO A 156 -3.60 -4.04 15.94
CA PRO A 156 -3.88 -2.60 15.85
C PRO A 156 -5.24 -2.30 15.21
N TYR A 157 -5.72 -3.19 14.35
CA TYR A 157 -7.06 -3.12 13.78
C TYR A 157 -7.79 -4.46 13.89
N ARG A 158 -9.12 -4.36 13.96
CA ARG A 158 -10.03 -5.51 13.92
C ARG A 158 -11.27 -5.14 13.12
N VAL A 159 -11.81 -6.10 12.39
CA VAL A 159 -13.16 -6.01 11.84
C VAL A 159 -14.13 -6.70 12.80
N LEU A 160 -15.18 -6.00 13.20
CA LEU A 160 -16.23 -6.53 14.06
C LEU A 160 -17.58 -6.01 13.56
N LEU A 161 -18.46 -6.90 13.14
CA LEU A 161 -19.80 -6.57 12.66
C LEU A 161 -20.81 -6.54 13.80
N THR A 162 -21.92 -5.85 13.58
CA THR A 162 -23.00 -5.64 14.55
C THR A 162 -23.39 -6.93 15.27
N GLY A 163 -23.34 -6.89 16.61
CA GLY A 163 -23.69 -8.02 17.47
C GLY A 163 -22.57 -9.05 17.68
N GLU A 164 -21.44 -8.93 16.97
CA GLU A 164 -20.23 -9.68 17.31
C GLU A 164 -19.54 -9.07 18.54
N SER A 165 -18.79 -9.91 19.24
CA SER A 165 -18.16 -9.52 20.50
C SER A 165 -16.77 -10.12 20.63
N PHE A 166 -15.88 -9.40 21.31
CA PHE A 166 -14.55 -9.89 21.66
C PHE A 166 -14.14 -9.36 23.04
N GLU A 167 -13.00 -9.85 23.53
CA GLU A 167 -12.49 -9.51 24.84
C GLU A 167 -11.19 -8.71 24.72
N CYS A 168 -11.07 -7.67 25.54
CA CYS A 168 -9.82 -6.98 25.84
C CYS A 168 -9.41 -7.30 27.29
N THR A 169 -8.12 -7.18 27.58
CA THR A 169 -7.58 -7.34 28.95
C THR A 169 -7.26 -5.97 29.54
N ALA A 170 -7.82 -5.64 30.70
CA ALA A 170 -7.49 -4.44 31.46
C ALA A 170 -6.55 -4.80 32.62
N THR A 171 -5.37 -4.21 32.66
CA THR A 171 -4.38 -4.43 33.75
C THR A 171 -4.26 -3.18 34.60
N ALA A 172 -4.44 -3.30 35.91
CA ALA A 172 -4.30 -2.19 36.85
C ALA A 172 -2.84 -1.71 36.97
N ASN A 173 -2.64 -0.39 36.91
CA ASN A 173 -1.35 0.26 37.08
C ASN A 173 -1.08 0.62 38.56
N ASP A 174 -1.57 -0.20 39.49
CA ASP A 174 -1.48 0.00 40.95
C ASP A 174 -0.29 -0.72 41.60
N GLY A 175 0.48 -1.46 40.81
CA GLY A 175 1.63 -2.26 41.24
C GLY A 175 1.30 -3.69 41.66
N ASN A 176 0.03 -4.08 41.73
CA ASN A 176 -0.39 -5.45 42.04
C ASN A 176 -0.58 -6.31 40.78
N GLY A 177 -0.75 -5.67 39.62
CA GLY A 177 -0.90 -6.35 38.34
C GLY A 177 -2.22 -7.12 38.21
N GLU A 178 -3.25 -6.71 38.97
CA GLU A 178 -4.58 -7.30 38.85
C GLU A 178 -5.13 -7.02 37.45
N SER A 179 -5.72 -8.05 36.84
CA SER A 179 -6.26 -7.98 35.48
C SER A 179 -7.74 -8.32 35.48
N ALA A 180 -8.53 -7.58 34.71
CA ALA A 180 -9.94 -7.82 34.47
C ALA A 180 -10.19 -8.00 32.97
N THR A 181 -11.27 -8.72 32.63
CA THR A 181 -11.70 -8.89 31.25
C THR A 181 -12.72 -7.82 30.89
N VAL A 182 -12.53 -7.17 29.75
CA VAL A 182 -13.47 -6.20 29.20
C VAL A 182 -14.15 -6.84 27.99
N GLN A 183 -15.46 -7.07 28.08
CA GLN A 183 -16.25 -7.51 26.94
C GLN A 183 -16.57 -6.30 26.07
N VAL A 184 -16.23 -6.37 24.80
CA VAL A 184 -16.58 -5.36 23.78
C VAL A 184 -17.56 -5.99 22.79
N THR A 185 -18.61 -5.26 22.44
CA THR A 185 -19.65 -5.68 21.48
C THR A 185 -19.89 -4.58 20.46
N ALA A 186 -19.90 -4.92 19.17
CA ALA A 186 -20.27 -3.97 18.13
C ALA A 186 -21.75 -3.59 18.22
N GLU A 187 -22.02 -2.29 18.32
CA GLU A 187 -23.37 -1.74 18.29
C GLU A 187 -23.88 -1.56 16.86
N ASP A 188 -22.96 -1.29 15.93
CA ASP A 188 -23.23 -1.14 14.51
C ASP A 188 -22.03 -1.54 13.64
N ASP A 189 -22.22 -1.45 12.32
CA ASP A 189 -21.19 -1.73 11.30
C ASP A 189 -20.37 -0.47 10.95
N GLU A 190 -20.52 0.64 11.68
CA GLU A 190 -19.72 1.87 11.52
C GLU A 190 -18.50 1.88 12.46
N GLY A 191 -18.38 0.88 13.34
CA GLY A 191 -17.29 0.74 14.30
C GLY A 191 -17.62 1.27 15.69
N ASN A 192 -18.89 1.60 15.96
CA ASN A 192 -19.31 1.96 17.32
C ASN A 192 -19.45 0.69 18.18
N VAL A 193 -19.00 0.76 19.42
CA VAL A 193 -18.97 -0.37 20.34
C VAL A 193 -19.48 -0.01 21.73
N ALA A 194 -20.12 -0.98 22.36
CA ALA A 194 -20.41 -0.98 23.78
C ALA A 194 -19.41 -1.89 24.50
N TRP A 195 -19.04 -1.52 25.73
CA TRP A 195 -18.15 -2.34 26.54
C TRP A 195 -18.60 -2.45 27.99
N SER A 196 -18.21 -3.56 28.64
CA SER A 196 -18.46 -3.82 30.07
C SER A 196 -17.29 -4.57 30.71
N LEU A 197 -17.00 -4.26 31.97
CA LEU A 197 -16.08 -5.02 32.81
C LEU A 197 -16.79 -6.28 33.34
N ASN A 198 -16.15 -7.44 33.18
CA ASN A 198 -16.62 -8.74 33.69
C ASN A 198 -15.96 -9.12 35.01
#